data_AF-A0A948Q2B9-F1
#
_entry.id   AF-A0A948Q2B9-F1
#
_cell.length_a   1.000
_cell.length_b   1.000
_cell.length_c   1.000
_cell.angle_alpha   90.00
_cell.angle_beta   90.00
_cell.angle_gamma   90.00
#
_symmetry.space_group_name_H-M   'P 1'
#
loop_
_entity.id
_entity.type
_entity.pdbx_description
1 polymer ?
#
loop_
_entity_poly.entity_id
_entity_poly.type
_entity_poly.pdbx_seq_one_letter_code
_entity_poly.pdbx_strand_id
1 'polypeptide(L)'
;MFTTGTATDYNDLAERLHTFLTAKGSAFGLAYTGTGDGRLTDYSGGASSVAETFTITATSPTSFSVVGSVTGSIGPATVGTPFAHATLEFLISAGTTPFVAGDQFILSTAPKWTSLRRSRGCRLEATQGNDGTYAVQNLVDGKLNIWPFNVSGLTNRSWNIYTTVTLPQEVEITFFEPVTISAYELTLHDTTGQAPDDWQMQYWDGGAWVTLDSQMGIVFYNGIPQTFTIAAPVSATRYRWHITGLRYTQLHMGSLRMFRQADGVDACFHEYAWKAPGNDGTSEIFVGIHGFERQDADYYDWEIAGMDGWLAGSTFYQQVGFQGNLYLPLWNAAIPYWFVCDGRRAVVIAKISTQYEIAVFGLLEPYYSPGQWPYPLVLGGSMSHGEFSAWNDTDYRWSLSDNRHRIFTHADVGGAPVGTGERDPWDTQLRVRNLDGGWKAVEGSLADAITSTPQIYYHIIWPTRCGLSELDPGPGATYDLWPVMVMLGDVGNGYNTPGQLPGIALITGQDLSAETLIRQGAVDWIIVPNVFRNDRDDFCAVRLD
;
A
#
# COMPACT_ATOMS: atom_id res chain seq x y z
N MET A 1 -5.89 10.51 -11.40
CA MET A 1 -4.87 11.56 -11.29
C MET A 1 -3.55 10.93 -10.91
N PHE A 2 -2.42 11.60 -11.11
CA PHE A 2 -1.12 11.07 -10.67
C PHE A 2 -0.17 12.16 -10.17
N THR A 3 0.84 11.75 -9.42
CA THR A 3 1.98 12.61 -9.03
C THR A 3 3.26 11.79 -9.00
N THR A 4 4.39 12.47 -9.20
CA THR A 4 5.72 11.88 -9.05
C THR A 4 6.54 12.68 -8.06
N GLY A 5 7.61 12.09 -7.52
CA GLY A 5 8.49 12.79 -6.59
C GLY A 5 9.57 11.88 -6.02
N THR A 6 10.24 12.37 -4.98
CA THR A 6 11.21 11.59 -4.22
C THR A 6 10.90 11.73 -2.73
N ALA A 7 10.63 10.59 -2.08
CA ALA A 7 10.51 10.51 -0.63
C ALA A 7 11.90 10.38 0.02
N THR A 8 12.05 10.81 1.27
CA THR A 8 13.34 10.69 1.99
C THR A 8 13.64 9.27 2.48
N ASP A 9 12.60 8.51 2.78
CA ASP A 9 12.63 7.11 3.25
C ASP A 9 11.25 6.45 3.09
N TYR A 10 11.14 5.19 3.50
CA TYR A 10 9.90 4.41 3.50
C TYR A 10 8.75 5.03 4.32
N ASN A 11 9.05 5.83 5.34
CA ASN A 11 8.04 6.45 6.20
C ASN A 11 7.49 7.74 5.56
N ASP A 12 8.37 8.58 5.01
CA ASP A 12 8.01 9.76 4.24
C ASP A 12 7.19 9.39 2.99
N LEU A 13 7.51 8.27 2.35
CA LEU A 13 6.73 7.75 1.22
C LEU A 13 5.27 7.49 1.62
N ALA A 14 5.04 6.94 2.83
CA ALA A 14 3.71 6.59 3.32
C ALA A 14 2.89 7.85 3.62
N GLU A 15 3.52 8.84 4.23
CA GLU A 15 2.89 10.13 4.53
C GLU A 15 2.57 10.92 3.25
N ARG A 16 3.43 10.85 2.23
CA ARG A 16 3.16 11.45 0.91
C ARG A 16 2.00 10.78 0.21
N LEU A 17 1.94 9.44 0.25
CA LEU A 17 0.80 8.69 -0.28
C LEU A 17 -0.49 9.07 0.45
N HIS A 18 -0.44 9.12 1.79
CA HIS A 18 -1.56 9.54 2.61
C HIS A 18 -2.08 10.92 2.21
N THR A 19 -1.18 11.89 2.06
CA THR A 19 -1.51 13.25 1.65
C THR A 19 -2.09 13.27 0.24
N PHE A 20 -1.49 12.54 -0.71
CA PHE A 20 -1.96 12.44 -2.10
C PHE A 20 -3.40 11.92 -2.17
N LEU A 21 -3.75 10.88 -1.41
CA LEU A 21 -5.08 10.29 -1.42
C LEU A 21 -6.14 11.16 -0.72
N THR A 22 -5.75 11.96 0.28
CA THR A 22 -6.69 12.62 1.21
C THR A 22 -6.73 14.15 1.10
N ALA A 23 -5.85 14.77 0.31
CA ALA A 23 -5.85 16.22 0.12
C ALA A 23 -6.94 16.68 -0.86
N LYS A 24 -7.09 15.99 -2.00
CA LYS A 24 -7.95 16.40 -3.11
C LYS A 24 -8.65 15.20 -3.76
N GLY A 25 -9.74 15.47 -4.48
CA GLY A 25 -10.43 14.46 -5.28
C GLY A 25 -9.60 14.00 -6.47
N SER A 26 -9.96 12.85 -7.04
CA SER A 26 -9.32 12.35 -8.26
C SER A 26 -10.05 12.87 -9.51
N ALA A 27 -9.33 12.92 -10.61
CA ALA A 27 -9.86 13.11 -11.95
C ALA A 27 -9.30 12.00 -12.86
N PHE A 28 -10.13 11.41 -13.71
CA PHE A 28 -9.81 10.20 -14.50
C PHE A 28 -10.64 10.15 -15.80
N GLY A 29 -10.29 9.21 -16.69
CA GLY A 29 -11.07 8.95 -17.90
C GLY A 29 -10.98 10.07 -18.93
N LEU A 30 -9.81 10.72 -19.03
CA LEU A 30 -9.57 11.80 -19.98
C LEU A 30 -9.76 11.31 -21.42
N ALA A 31 -10.63 11.99 -22.15
CA ALA A 31 -10.84 11.79 -23.58
C ALA A 31 -10.78 13.13 -24.31
N TYR A 32 -10.38 13.10 -25.58
CA TYR A 32 -10.33 14.27 -26.44
C TYR A 32 -10.97 13.96 -27.80
N THR A 33 -11.74 14.92 -28.30
CA THR A 33 -12.32 14.91 -29.64
C THR A 33 -12.22 16.31 -30.23
N GLY A 34 -11.58 16.46 -31.39
CA GLY A 34 -11.41 17.77 -32.00
C GLY A 34 -10.36 17.78 -33.12
N THR A 35 -10.13 18.97 -33.68
CA THR A 35 -9.13 19.21 -34.73
C THR A 35 -7.76 19.55 -34.17
N GLY A 36 -7.70 20.32 -33.07
CA GLY A 36 -6.43 20.67 -32.43
C GLY A 36 -5.70 19.44 -31.89
N ASP A 37 -4.38 19.54 -31.74
CA ASP A 37 -3.51 18.47 -31.22
C ASP A 37 -2.87 18.85 -29.86
N GLY A 38 -3.42 19.87 -29.20
CA GLY A 38 -3.00 20.26 -27.87
C GLY A 38 -3.41 19.24 -26.80
N ARG A 39 -2.95 19.48 -25.56
CA ARG A 39 -3.04 18.51 -24.46
C ARG A 39 -3.70 19.10 -23.23
N LEU A 40 -4.35 18.24 -22.46
CA LEU A 40 -4.78 18.51 -21.09
C LEU A 40 -3.95 17.63 -20.15
N THR A 41 -3.19 18.26 -19.27
CA THR A 41 -2.27 17.62 -18.31
C THR A 41 -2.56 18.11 -16.89
N ASP A 42 -1.85 17.56 -15.90
CA ASP A 42 -1.89 17.99 -14.49
C ASP A 42 -3.31 18.04 -13.92
N TYR A 43 -4.17 17.13 -14.39
CA TYR A 43 -5.57 17.12 -13.98
C TYR A 43 -5.78 16.37 -12.69
N SER A 44 -6.56 16.97 -11.81
CA SER A 44 -6.99 16.38 -10.54
C SER A 44 -8.34 16.95 -10.15
N GLY A 45 -9.05 16.25 -9.28
CA GLY A 45 -10.15 16.88 -8.56
C GLY A 45 -9.60 17.95 -7.62
N GLY A 46 -10.44 18.91 -7.23
CA GLY A 46 -10.15 19.82 -6.13
C GLY A 46 -10.55 19.22 -4.77
N ALA A 47 -10.37 19.99 -3.70
CA ALA A 47 -10.70 19.56 -2.33
C ALA A 47 -12.21 19.32 -2.08
N SER A 48 -13.07 19.83 -2.96
CA SER A 48 -14.53 19.71 -2.92
C SER A 48 -15.10 18.96 -4.13
N SER A 49 -14.29 18.16 -4.83
CA SER A 49 -14.77 17.35 -5.94
C SER A 49 -15.87 16.38 -5.51
N VAL A 50 -16.82 16.21 -6.43
CA VAL A 50 -17.87 15.20 -6.35
C VAL A 50 -17.73 14.23 -7.52
N ALA A 51 -18.50 13.14 -7.50
CA ALA A 51 -18.64 12.26 -8.65
C ALA A 51 -19.41 12.98 -9.76
N GLU A 52 -18.72 13.41 -10.81
CA GLU A 52 -19.34 14.07 -11.96
C GLU A 52 -18.44 14.03 -13.20
N THR A 53 -19.02 14.31 -14.36
CA THR A 53 -18.27 14.47 -15.61
C THR A 53 -18.18 15.94 -16.00
N PHE A 54 -16.98 16.38 -16.38
CA PHE A 54 -16.70 17.70 -16.93
C PHE A 54 -16.58 17.64 -18.44
N THR A 55 -17.23 18.61 -19.09
CA THR A 55 -17.06 18.94 -20.51
C THR A 55 -16.29 20.25 -20.61
N ILE A 56 -15.12 20.19 -21.23
CA ILE A 56 -14.22 21.33 -21.42
C ILE A 56 -14.14 21.62 -22.92
N THR A 57 -14.85 22.66 -23.38
CA THR A 57 -15.05 22.93 -24.81
C THR A 57 -14.34 24.20 -25.23
N ALA A 58 -13.50 24.11 -26.27
CA ALA A 58 -12.86 25.24 -26.90
C ALA A 58 -13.90 26.21 -27.46
N THR A 59 -13.77 27.47 -27.06
CA THR A 59 -14.56 28.60 -27.59
C THR A 59 -13.73 29.42 -28.59
N SER A 60 -12.40 29.31 -28.50
CA SER A 60 -11.40 29.89 -29.40
C SER A 60 -10.13 29.02 -29.35
N PRO A 61 -9.10 29.30 -30.17
CA PRO A 61 -7.84 28.57 -30.10
C PRO A 61 -7.12 28.61 -28.73
N THR A 62 -7.48 29.54 -27.85
CA THR A 62 -6.80 29.75 -26.56
C THR A 62 -7.74 29.78 -25.36
N SER A 63 -9.06 29.65 -25.54
CA SER A 63 -10.04 29.79 -24.46
C SER A 63 -11.04 28.64 -24.48
N PHE A 64 -11.34 28.10 -23.29
CA PHE A 64 -12.24 26.97 -23.10
C PHE A 64 -13.32 27.31 -22.08
N SER A 65 -14.55 26.85 -22.33
CA SER A 65 -15.60 26.78 -21.31
C SER A 65 -15.46 25.49 -20.52
N VAL A 66 -15.67 25.54 -19.20
CA VAL A 66 -15.59 24.38 -18.31
C VAL A 66 -16.94 24.19 -17.63
N VAL A 67 -17.58 23.03 -17.86
CA VAL A 67 -18.92 22.74 -17.36
C VAL A 67 -18.97 21.34 -16.76
N GLY A 68 -19.26 21.24 -15.46
CA GLY A 68 -19.52 19.99 -14.76
C GLY A 68 -20.99 19.59 -14.84
N SER A 69 -21.26 18.28 -14.94
CA SER A 69 -22.64 17.74 -14.98
C SER A 69 -23.44 17.99 -13.70
N VAL A 70 -22.78 18.25 -12.57
CA VAL A 70 -23.40 18.57 -11.28
C VAL A 70 -23.10 20.01 -10.88
N THR A 71 -21.84 20.44 -10.98
CA THR A 71 -21.40 21.78 -10.53
C THR A 71 -21.72 22.90 -11.52
N GLY A 72 -22.11 22.58 -12.75
CA GLY A 72 -22.39 23.57 -13.78
C GLY A 72 -21.13 24.27 -14.28
N SER A 73 -21.26 25.50 -14.79
CA SER A 73 -20.10 26.24 -15.29
C SER A 73 -19.25 26.78 -14.16
N ILE A 74 -17.95 26.50 -14.20
CA ILE A 74 -16.98 26.90 -13.15
C ILE A 74 -15.95 27.93 -13.65
N GLY A 75 -16.30 28.65 -14.72
CA GLY A 75 -15.46 29.69 -15.33
C GLY A 75 -14.65 29.21 -16.54
N PRO A 76 -14.08 30.14 -17.32
CA PRO A 76 -13.30 29.82 -18.49
C PRO A 76 -11.86 29.39 -18.13
N ALA A 77 -11.31 28.46 -18.90
CA ALA A 77 -9.89 28.09 -18.87
C ALA A 77 -9.14 28.72 -20.05
N THR A 78 -7.85 28.98 -19.88
CA THR A 78 -6.98 29.58 -20.90
C THR A 78 -5.77 28.70 -21.16
N VAL A 79 -5.46 28.47 -22.44
CA VAL A 79 -4.29 27.70 -22.85
C VAL A 79 -3.00 28.32 -22.28
N GLY A 80 -2.13 27.48 -21.71
CA GLY A 80 -0.87 27.86 -21.06
C GLY A 80 -1.01 28.39 -19.64
N THR A 81 -2.23 28.48 -19.09
CA THR A 81 -2.49 28.92 -17.71
C THR A 81 -3.10 27.78 -16.90
N PRO A 82 -2.55 27.42 -15.73
CA PRO A 82 -3.17 26.45 -14.84
C PRO A 82 -4.59 26.90 -14.46
N PHE A 83 -5.57 26.03 -14.69
CA PHE A 83 -6.92 26.20 -14.20
C PHE A 83 -7.02 25.59 -12.80
N ALA A 84 -7.40 26.39 -11.82
CA ALA A 84 -7.55 25.96 -10.43
C ALA A 84 -8.94 26.31 -9.91
N HIS A 85 -9.70 25.31 -9.51
CA HIS A 85 -11.02 25.45 -8.91
C HIS A 85 -11.20 24.41 -7.79
N ALA A 86 -12.10 24.67 -6.85
CA ALA A 86 -12.34 23.78 -5.71
C ALA A 86 -12.81 22.36 -6.10
N THR A 87 -13.26 22.17 -7.34
CA THR A 87 -13.83 20.91 -7.86
C THR A 87 -13.02 20.27 -8.98
N LEU A 88 -12.14 21.02 -9.64
CA LEU A 88 -11.33 20.56 -10.78
C LEU A 88 -10.11 21.44 -10.98
N GLU A 89 -8.96 20.84 -11.24
CA GLU A 89 -7.71 21.49 -11.61
C GLU A 89 -7.13 20.82 -12.86
N PHE A 90 -6.47 21.57 -13.75
CA PHE A 90 -5.76 21.05 -14.94
C PHE A 90 -4.91 22.14 -15.63
N LEU A 91 -4.08 21.75 -16.59
CA LEU A 91 -3.39 22.64 -17.53
C LEU A 91 -3.73 22.24 -18.97
N ILE A 92 -4.12 23.22 -19.80
CA ILE A 92 -4.24 23.02 -21.26
C ILE A 92 -3.02 23.61 -21.94
N SER A 93 -2.36 22.82 -22.79
CA SER A 93 -1.21 23.25 -23.59
C SER A 93 -1.54 23.20 -25.07
N ALA A 94 -1.08 24.21 -25.83
CA ALA A 94 -1.22 24.23 -27.28
C ALA A 94 -0.37 23.11 -27.92
N GLY A 95 -0.86 22.54 -29.01
CA GLY A 95 -0.06 21.68 -29.88
C GLY A 95 0.37 22.42 -31.15
N THR A 96 0.76 21.67 -32.18
CA THR A 96 1.19 22.23 -33.47
C THR A 96 0.02 22.67 -34.35
N THR A 97 -1.13 22.01 -34.19
CA THR A 97 -2.42 22.35 -34.79
C THR A 97 -3.28 23.06 -33.73
N PRO A 98 -3.61 24.35 -33.93
CA PRO A 98 -4.40 25.09 -32.97
C PRO A 98 -5.77 24.46 -32.72
N PHE A 99 -6.28 24.60 -31.50
CA PHE A 99 -7.66 24.25 -31.20
C PHE A 99 -8.64 25.09 -32.03
N VAL A 100 -9.80 24.52 -32.33
CA VAL A 100 -10.92 25.22 -32.97
C VAL A 100 -12.14 25.18 -32.08
N ALA A 101 -13.07 26.13 -32.27
CA ALA A 101 -14.30 26.17 -31.51
C ALA A 101 -15.07 24.85 -31.68
N GLY A 102 -15.42 24.19 -30.58
CA GLY A 102 -16.05 22.86 -30.55
C GLY A 102 -15.11 21.71 -30.20
N ASP A 103 -13.78 21.90 -30.21
CA ASP A 103 -12.85 20.89 -29.69
C ASP A 103 -13.14 20.65 -28.19
N GLN A 104 -13.10 19.40 -27.76
CA GLN A 104 -13.61 19.01 -26.45
C GLN A 104 -12.68 18.04 -25.73
N PHE A 105 -12.37 18.35 -24.47
CA PHE A 105 -11.91 17.37 -23.49
C PHE A 105 -13.06 16.95 -22.59
N ILE A 106 -13.10 15.66 -22.26
CA ILE A 106 -14.02 15.08 -21.27
C ILE A 106 -13.18 14.40 -20.20
N LEU A 107 -13.49 14.63 -18.94
CA LEU A 107 -12.90 13.93 -17.80
C LEU A 107 -13.94 13.78 -16.70
N SER A 108 -13.81 12.77 -15.86
CA SER A 108 -14.66 12.59 -14.68
C SER A 108 -13.88 12.84 -13.40
N THR A 109 -14.55 13.30 -12.35
CA THR A 109 -13.97 13.45 -11.01
C THR A 109 -14.62 12.51 -10.02
N ALA A 110 -13.93 12.20 -8.94
CA ALA A 110 -14.49 11.59 -7.74
C ALA A 110 -14.02 12.36 -6.49
N PRO A 111 -14.72 12.22 -5.35
CA PRO A 111 -14.26 12.80 -4.09
C PRO A 111 -12.86 12.30 -3.70
N LYS A 112 -12.26 12.99 -2.74
CA LYS A 112 -11.03 12.53 -2.10
C LYS A 112 -11.27 11.27 -1.27
N TRP A 113 -10.21 10.50 -1.02
CA TRP A 113 -10.31 9.38 -0.10
C TRP A 113 -10.43 9.90 1.34
N THR A 114 -11.10 9.12 2.17
CA THR A 114 -11.24 9.44 3.60
C THR A 114 -10.15 8.73 4.39
N SER A 115 -9.41 9.47 5.21
CA SER A 115 -8.50 8.91 6.21
C SER A 115 -9.31 8.20 7.31
N LEU A 116 -9.03 6.92 7.54
CA LEU A 116 -9.60 6.13 8.62
C LEU A 116 -8.60 5.89 9.75
N ARG A 117 -7.31 5.79 9.39
CA ARG A 117 -6.18 5.68 10.31
C ARG A 117 -4.97 6.40 9.72
N ARG A 118 -4.26 7.14 10.56
CA ARG A 118 -2.96 7.75 10.25
C ARG A 118 -2.06 7.59 11.47
N SER A 119 -1.05 6.74 11.37
CA SER A 119 0.03 6.66 12.35
C SER A 119 1.35 6.45 11.62
N ARG A 120 2.29 7.37 11.83
CA ARG A 120 3.64 7.27 11.27
C ARG A 120 4.51 6.23 11.98
N GLY A 121 4.03 5.68 13.09
CA GLY A 121 4.80 4.75 13.91
C GLY A 121 6.00 5.40 14.61
N CYS A 122 6.88 4.55 15.14
CA CYS A 122 8.10 4.95 15.81
C CYS A 122 9.26 3.98 15.53
N ARG A 123 10.48 4.46 15.73
CA ARG A 123 11.68 3.62 15.82
C ARG A 123 11.96 3.28 17.27
N LEU A 124 12.37 2.03 17.50
CA LEU A 124 12.76 1.54 18.82
C LEU A 124 14.24 1.17 18.85
N GLU A 125 14.90 1.51 19.96
CA GLU A 125 16.24 1.06 20.28
C GLU A 125 16.31 0.73 21.78
N ALA A 126 16.73 -0.48 22.11
CA ALA A 126 16.87 -0.94 23.48
C ALA A 126 18.33 -0.99 23.94
N THR A 127 18.57 -1.10 25.24
CA THR A 127 19.92 -1.41 25.76
C THR A 127 20.38 -2.83 25.37
N GLN A 128 19.43 -3.77 25.22
CA GLN A 128 19.67 -5.19 24.94
C GLN A 128 18.51 -5.75 24.09
N GLY A 129 18.80 -6.75 23.25
CA GLY A 129 17.81 -7.41 22.40
C GLY A 129 17.36 -6.53 21.21
N ASN A 130 18.31 -6.00 20.44
CA ASN A 130 18.05 -5.20 19.24
C ASN A 130 18.15 -6.00 17.93
N ASP A 131 18.56 -7.27 18.02
CA ASP A 131 18.89 -8.11 16.88
C ASP A 131 18.22 -9.50 16.97
N GLY A 132 18.12 -10.12 15.81
CA GLY A 132 17.55 -11.43 15.63
C GLY A 132 16.04 -11.49 15.79
N THR A 133 15.59 -12.72 15.93
CA THR A 133 14.18 -13.13 15.94
C THR A 133 13.32 -12.44 17.02
N TYR A 134 13.93 -11.97 18.11
CA TYR A 134 13.26 -11.36 19.26
C TYR A 134 13.64 -9.89 19.48
N ALA A 135 14.08 -9.19 18.44
CA ALA A 135 14.53 -7.81 18.54
C ALA A 135 13.41 -6.82 18.93
N VAL A 136 13.79 -5.72 19.59
CA VAL A 136 12.89 -4.72 20.21
C VAL A 136 11.81 -4.17 19.29
N GLN A 137 12.05 -4.06 17.98
CA GLN A 137 11.07 -3.56 17.02
C GLN A 137 9.80 -4.43 16.97
N ASN A 138 9.84 -5.68 17.48
CA ASN A 138 8.67 -6.53 17.67
C ASN A 138 7.57 -5.91 18.54
N LEU A 139 7.95 -5.01 19.45
CA LEU A 139 6.98 -4.35 20.33
C LEU A 139 5.95 -3.52 19.55
N VAL A 140 6.30 -3.04 18.35
CA VAL A 140 5.51 -2.03 17.63
C VAL A 140 5.08 -2.45 16.22
N ASP A 141 5.24 -3.73 15.91
CA ASP A 141 4.90 -4.30 14.60
C ASP A 141 3.44 -4.79 14.52
N GLY A 142 2.73 -4.86 15.64
CA GLY A 142 1.29 -5.15 15.65
C GLY A 142 0.81 -6.53 15.21
N LYS A 143 1.70 -7.44 14.79
CA LYS A 143 1.37 -8.83 14.37
C LYS A 143 1.18 -9.82 15.52
N LEU A 144 0.66 -9.38 16.66
CA LEU A 144 0.43 -10.25 17.82
C LEU A 144 -0.78 -11.18 17.62
N ASN A 145 -0.56 -12.51 17.68
CA ASN A 145 -1.54 -13.58 17.92
C ASN A 145 -2.92 -13.52 17.22
N ILE A 146 -3.03 -12.92 16.04
CA ILE A 146 -4.27 -12.97 15.23
C ILE A 146 -4.18 -14.13 14.26
N TRP A 147 -5.25 -14.90 14.06
CA TRP A 147 -5.26 -15.96 13.04
C TRP A 147 -5.40 -15.34 11.63
N PRO A 148 -4.67 -15.81 10.59
CA PRO A 148 -3.85 -17.03 10.56
C PRO A 148 -2.44 -16.88 11.15
N PHE A 149 -2.03 -15.67 11.55
CA PHE A 149 -0.71 -15.41 12.12
C PHE A 149 -0.43 -16.18 13.43
N ASN A 150 -1.44 -16.73 14.12
CA ASN A 150 -1.31 -17.60 15.30
C ASN A 150 -1.20 -19.09 14.90
N VAL A 151 -0.19 -19.45 14.11
CA VAL A 151 0.14 -20.86 13.82
C VAL A 151 1.16 -21.34 14.85
N SER A 152 0.89 -22.49 15.47
CA SER A 152 1.81 -23.15 16.41
C SER A 152 3.17 -23.36 15.74
N GLY A 153 4.24 -22.75 16.29
CA GLY A 153 5.62 -22.88 15.78
C GLY A 153 6.32 -21.56 15.45
N LEU A 154 5.58 -20.44 15.29
CA LEU A 154 6.15 -19.11 15.04
C LEU A 154 6.11 -18.26 16.32
N THR A 155 7.05 -18.52 17.23
CA THR A 155 7.13 -17.88 18.56
C THR A 155 7.80 -16.50 18.55
N ASN A 156 8.02 -15.87 17.39
CA ASN A 156 9.02 -14.83 17.17
C ASN A 156 8.50 -13.39 17.03
N ARG A 157 7.35 -13.06 17.63
CA ARG A 157 6.72 -11.73 17.47
C ARG A 157 6.65 -10.95 18.77
N SER A 158 7.68 -11.14 19.59
CA SER A 158 7.84 -10.51 20.88
C SER A 158 9.27 -10.06 21.05
N TRP A 159 9.46 -9.05 21.89
CA TRP A 159 10.79 -8.66 22.34
C TRP A 159 11.17 -9.48 23.56
N ASN A 160 12.18 -10.35 23.41
CA ASN A 160 12.61 -11.26 24.45
C ASN A 160 14.12 -11.13 24.71
N ILE A 161 14.49 -11.02 25.98
CA ILE A 161 15.86 -11.12 26.47
C ILE A 161 15.96 -12.40 27.29
N TYR A 162 16.57 -13.43 26.71
CA TYR A 162 16.82 -14.72 27.34
C TYR A 162 18.10 -14.75 28.19
N THR A 163 18.90 -13.70 28.17
CA THR A 163 20.04 -13.53 29.07
C THR A 163 19.65 -12.69 30.29
N THR A 164 20.56 -12.54 31.25
CA THR A 164 20.35 -11.63 32.38
C THR A 164 20.20 -10.20 31.87
N VAL A 165 19.07 -9.56 32.17
CA VAL A 165 18.81 -8.16 31.86
C VAL A 165 19.69 -7.26 32.73
N THR A 166 20.28 -6.25 32.11
CA THR A 166 21.04 -5.19 32.76
C THR A 166 20.09 -4.07 33.13
N LEU A 167 20.02 -3.73 34.42
CA LEU A 167 19.20 -2.62 34.90
C LEU A 167 20.07 -1.35 35.14
N PRO A 168 19.58 -0.16 34.78
CA PRO A 168 18.32 0.07 34.07
C PRO A 168 18.37 -0.42 32.62
N GLN A 169 17.27 -1.04 32.19
CA GLN A 169 17.07 -1.44 30.80
C GLN A 169 16.25 -0.36 30.11
N GLU A 170 16.80 0.22 29.06
CA GLU A 170 16.14 1.29 28.32
C GLU A 170 15.48 0.74 27.06
N VAL A 171 14.32 1.27 26.71
CA VAL A 171 13.76 1.23 25.35
C VAL A 171 13.44 2.67 24.93
N GLU A 172 14.29 3.22 24.08
CA GLU A 172 14.05 4.52 23.45
C GLU A 172 13.03 4.38 22.32
N ILE A 173 12.09 5.33 22.29
CA ILE A 173 10.99 5.39 21.33
C ILE A 173 11.09 6.74 20.62
N THR A 174 11.41 6.70 19.33
CA THR A 174 11.56 7.92 18.50
C THR A 174 10.45 7.99 17.46
N PHE A 175 9.57 8.98 17.59
CA PHE A 175 8.53 9.30 16.63
C PHE A 175 9.07 10.18 15.49
N PHE A 176 8.48 10.04 14.30
CA PHE A 176 8.82 10.83 13.11
C PHE A 176 8.24 12.26 13.12
N GLU A 177 7.40 12.57 14.11
CA GLU A 177 6.83 13.89 14.37
C GLU A 177 6.61 14.06 15.89
N PRO A 178 6.49 15.28 16.42
CA PRO A 178 6.12 15.47 17.81
C PRO A 178 4.72 14.89 18.08
N VAL A 179 4.60 14.02 19.08
CA VAL A 179 3.33 13.41 19.48
C VAL A 179 3.09 13.66 20.96
N THR A 180 1.84 13.95 21.33
CA THR A 180 1.40 14.03 22.74
C THR A 180 0.73 12.74 23.15
N ILE A 181 1.32 11.98 24.07
CA ILE A 181 0.82 10.67 24.50
C ILE A 181 0.02 10.78 25.80
N SER A 182 -1.22 10.27 25.78
CA SER A 182 -2.15 10.29 26.91
C SER A 182 -2.16 9.00 27.73
N ALA A 183 -1.79 7.88 27.12
CA ALA A 183 -1.69 6.59 27.78
C ALA A 183 -0.74 5.68 26.98
N TYR A 184 -0.20 4.67 27.64
CA TYR A 184 0.53 3.60 26.99
C TYR A 184 -0.02 2.25 27.44
N GLU A 185 0.09 1.25 26.58
CA GLU A 185 -0.36 -0.11 26.84
C GLU A 185 0.78 -1.09 26.58
N LEU A 186 0.93 -2.02 27.51
CA LEU A 186 1.96 -3.05 27.50
C LEU A 186 1.27 -4.42 27.55
N THR A 187 1.74 -5.36 26.73
CA THR A 187 1.24 -6.74 26.74
C THR A 187 2.39 -7.71 26.94
N LEU A 188 2.22 -8.68 27.84
CA LEU A 188 3.17 -9.79 28.01
C LEU A 188 2.96 -10.84 26.92
N HIS A 189 4.06 -11.31 26.33
CA HIS A 189 4.06 -12.48 25.44
C HIS A 189 4.63 -13.67 26.21
N ASP A 190 3.83 -14.74 26.35
CA ASP A 190 4.11 -16.00 27.05
C ASP A 190 3.72 -16.05 28.56
N THR A 191 3.66 -17.27 29.08
CA THR A 191 3.07 -17.72 30.34
C THR A 191 3.97 -17.60 31.57
N THR A 192 5.25 -17.26 31.42
CA THR A 192 6.24 -17.41 32.50
C THR A 192 6.47 -16.17 33.38
N GLY A 193 5.69 -15.09 33.21
CA GLY A 193 5.73 -13.92 34.11
C GLY A 193 7.04 -13.12 34.08
N GLN A 194 7.83 -13.28 33.02
CA GLN A 194 9.12 -12.62 32.80
C GLN A 194 8.93 -11.20 32.28
N ALA A 195 8.26 -10.37 33.08
CA ALA A 195 7.89 -9.00 32.74
C ALA A 195 8.56 -8.02 33.73
N PRO A 196 8.66 -6.73 33.37
CA PRO A 196 9.11 -5.72 34.31
C PRO A 196 8.04 -5.50 35.38
N ASP A 197 8.47 -5.21 36.60
CA ASP A 197 7.59 -4.82 37.70
C ASP A 197 7.71 -3.34 38.04
N ASP A 198 8.89 -2.73 37.83
CA ASP A 198 9.14 -1.33 38.08
C ASP A 198 9.73 -0.61 36.84
N TRP A 199 9.19 0.56 36.51
CA TRP A 199 9.73 1.40 35.43
C TRP A 199 9.27 2.85 35.54
N GLN A 200 9.88 3.70 34.72
CA GLN A 200 9.42 5.05 34.45
C GLN A 200 9.16 5.22 32.95
N MET A 201 8.05 5.85 32.60
CA MET A 201 7.88 6.41 31.26
C MET A 201 8.42 7.83 31.26
N GLN A 202 9.33 8.14 30.33
CA GLN A 202 10.03 9.41 30.28
C GLN A 202 9.94 10.05 28.89
N TYR A 203 10.18 11.35 28.80
CA TYR A 203 10.37 12.07 27.53
C TYR A 203 11.66 12.89 27.55
N TRP A 204 12.19 13.17 26.37
CA TRP A 204 13.34 14.06 26.21
C TRP A 204 12.88 15.51 26.04
N ASP A 205 13.33 16.41 26.92
CA ASP A 205 12.97 17.83 26.88
C ASP A 205 13.92 18.69 26.01
N GLY A 206 14.95 18.08 25.44
CA GLY A 206 16.02 18.76 24.70
C GLY A 206 17.38 18.70 25.41
N GLY A 207 17.41 18.46 26.73
CA GLY A 207 18.65 18.37 27.52
C GLY A 207 18.69 17.21 28.53
N ALA A 208 17.54 16.72 28.98
CA ALA A 208 17.44 15.62 29.92
C ALA A 208 16.20 14.74 29.67
N TRP A 209 16.26 13.52 30.22
CA TRP A 209 15.08 12.65 30.35
C TRP A 209 14.26 13.07 31.57
N VAL A 210 12.97 13.34 31.36
CA VAL A 210 12.03 13.79 32.39
C VAL A 210 10.91 12.76 32.53
N THR A 211 10.58 12.39 33.77
CA THR A 211 9.55 11.39 34.09
C THR A 211 8.14 11.90 33.86
N LEU A 212 7.37 11.16 33.05
CA LEU A 212 5.93 11.37 32.82
C LEU A 212 5.07 10.50 33.73
N ASP A 213 5.53 9.27 33.99
CA ASP A 213 4.81 8.27 34.76
C ASP A 213 5.80 7.32 35.44
N SER A 214 5.39 6.74 36.57
CA SER A 214 6.19 5.80 37.35
C SER A 214 5.31 4.66 37.83
N GLN A 215 5.76 3.44 37.56
CA GLN A 215 5.07 2.21 37.93
C GLN A 215 5.97 1.38 38.82
N MET A 216 5.38 0.73 39.82
CA MET A 216 6.08 -0.11 40.77
C MET A 216 5.24 -1.34 41.14
N GLY A 217 5.88 -2.50 41.23
CA GLY A 217 5.30 -3.76 41.65
C GLY A 217 4.25 -4.33 40.70
N ILE A 218 4.24 -3.91 39.44
CA ILE A 218 3.22 -4.34 38.47
C ILE A 218 3.35 -5.84 38.18
N VAL A 219 2.20 -6.47 37.91
CA VAL A 219 2.10 -7.89 37.56
C VAL A 219 1.39 -8.02 36.23
N PHE A 220 2.09 -8.58 35.24
CA PHE A 220 1.50 -8.89 33.96
C PHE A 220 0.88 -10.29 33.93
N TYR A 221 -0.13 -10.45 33.07
CA TYR A 221 -0.76 -11.73 32.77
C TYR A 221 -0.63 -12.00 31.26
N ASN A 222 -0.38 -13.25 30.90
CA ASN A 222 -0.11 -13.64 29.51
C ASN A 222 -1.22 -13.18 28.56
N GLY A 223 -0.86 -12.42 27.54
CA GLY A 223 -1.78 -11.94 26.50
C GLY A 223 -2.84 -10.94 26.98
N ILE A 224 -2.78 -10.47 28.23
CA ILE A 224 -3.69 -9.46 28.77
C ILE A 224 -3.00 -8.08 28.69
N PRO A 225 -3.48 -7.17 27.84
CA PRO A 225 -2.94 -5.81 27.79
C PRO A 225 -3.23 -5.06 29.10
N GLN A 226 -2.25 -4.26 29.55
CA GLN A 226 -2.42 -3.33 30.66
C GLN A 226 -2.14 -1.91 30.20
N THR A 227 -3.12 -1.02 30.44
CA THR A 227 -3.07 0.38 30.02
C THR A 227 -2.76 1.28 31.22
N PHE A 228 -1.83 2.22 31.03
CA PHE A 228 -1.37 3.17 32.02
C PHE A 228 -1.63 4.60 31.50
N THR A 229 -2.33 5.41 32.29
CA THR A 229 -2.68 6.79 31.89
C THR A 229 -1.60 7.78 32.33
N ILE A 230 -1.19 8.67 31.43
CA ILE A 230 -0.26 9.75 31.73
C ILE A 230 -1.04 10.97 32.21
N ALA A 231 -0.83 11.36 33.47
CA ALA A 231 -1.60 12.44 34.10
C ALA A 231 -1.32 13.83 33.49
N ALA A 232 -0.08 14.07 33.03
CA ALA A 232 0.34 15.31 32.39
C ALA A 232 1.05 15.02 31.05
N PRO A 233 0.29 14.76 29.97
CA PRO A 233 0.85 14.51 28.65
C PRO A 233 1.71 15.67 28.15
N VAL A 234 2.82 15.35 27.49
CA VAL A 234 3.73 16.33 26.87
C VAL A 234 3.89 15.98 25.40
N SER A 235 4.05 17.00 24.54
CA SER A 235 4.41 16.78 23.13
C SER A 235 5.92 16.60 22.99
N ALA A 236 6.36 15.45 22.51
CA ALA A 236 7.78 15.15 22.30
C ALA A 236 7.96 14.22 21.09
N THR A 237 9.16 14.22 20.51
CA THR A 237 9.56 13.24 19.47
C THR A 237 10.24 12.02 20.07
N ARG A 238 10.80 12.13 21.27
CA ARG A 238 11.56 11.07 21.94
C ARG A 238 10.96 10.78 23.30
N TYR A 239 10.61 9.51 23.49
CA TYR A 239 10.16 8.92 24.74
C TYR A 239 11.07 7.76 25.11
N ARG A 240 11.00 7.32 26.37
CA ARG A 240 11.77 6.18 26.82
C ARG A 240 11.02 5.40 27.89
N TRP A 241 10.98 4.10 27.71
CA TRP A 241 10.60 3.17 28.75
C TRP A 241 11.85 2.77 29.54
N HIS A 242 11.97 3.34 30.74
CA HIS A 242 13.13 3.19 31.62
C HIS A 242 12.82 2.12 32.67
N ILE A 243 13.17 0.87 32.38
CA ILE A 243 12.88 -0.29 33.25
C ILE A 243 13.92 -0.34 34.37
N THR A 244 13.45 -0.32 35.61
CA THR A 244 14.29 -0.26 36.81
C THR A 244 14.20 -1.50 37.68
N GLY A 245 13.19 -2.35 37.48
CA GLY A 245 12.95 -3.55 38.25
C GLY A 245 12.44 -4.70 37.40
N LEU A 246 12.84 -5.91 37.79
CA LEU A 246 12.34 -7.17 37.27
C LEU A 246 12.18 -8.17 38.41
N ARG A 247 11.14 -9.01 38.35
CA ARG A 247 10.99 -10.18 39.25
C ARG A 247 11.90 -11.34 38.90
N TYR A 248 12.28 -11.43 37.63
CA TYR A 248 13.09 -12.49 37.05
C TYR A 248 14.27 -11.89 36.30
N THR A 249 15.25 -12.71 35.95
CA THR A 249 16.46 -12.24 35.25
C THR A 249 16.26 -12.02 33.75
N GLN A 250 15.13 -12.46 33.19
CA GLN A 250 14.77 -12.39 31.76
C GLN A 250 13.56 -11.46 31.58
N LEU A 251 13.36 -10.96 30.36
CA LEU A 251 12.29 -10.03 30.00
C LEU A 251 11.66 -10.41 28.66
N HIS A 252 10.36 -10.72 28.64
CA HIS A 252 9.58 -11.07 27.46
C HIS A 252 8.38 -10.13 27.35
N MET A 253 8.25 -9.43 26.23
CA MET A 253 7.21 -8.43 26.02
C MET A 253 6.61 -8.59 24.62
N GLY A 254 5.29 -8.57 24.54
CA GLY A 254 4.54 -8.70 23.28
C GLY A 254 4.46 -7.39 22.53
N SER A 255 3.82 -6.38 23.11
CA SER A 255 3.64 -5.08 22.46
C SER A 255 3.78 -3.92 23.41
N LEU A 256 4.17 -2.79 22.81
CA LEU A 256 4.07 -1.45 23.35
C LEU A 256 3.18 -0.64 22.40
N ARG A 257 2.15 0.00 22.96
CA ARG A 257 1.27 0.92 22.25
C ARG A 257 1.24 2.24 23.00
N MET A 258 1.21 3.35 22.28
CA MET A 258 1.18 4.69 22.89
C MET A 258 0.06 5.49 22.25
N PHE A 259 -0.96 5.83 23.03
CA PHE A 259 -2.18 6.45 22.52
C PHE A 259 -2.11 7.97 22.51
N ARG A 260 -2.29 8.54 21.34
CA ARG A 260 -2.29 10.00 21.13
C ARG A 260 -3.42 10.65 21.92
N GLN A 261 -3.13 11.80 22.54
CA GLN A 261 -4.16 12.57 23.24
C GLN A 261 -5.24 13.12 22.30
N ALA A 262 -4.89 13.43 21.05
CA ALA A 262 -5.78 14.09 20.11
C ALA A 262 -6.96 13.20 19.67
N ASP A 263 -6.74 11.91 19.47
CA ASP A 263 -7.72 11.00 18.87
C ASP A 263 -7.72 9.57 19.45
N GLY A 264 -6.86 9.27 20.42
CA GLY A 264 -6.76 7.95 21.04
C GLY A 264 -6.18 6.87 20.14
N VAL A 265 -5.70 7.22 18.94
CA VAL A 265 -5.08 6.27 18.02
C VAL A 265 -3.68 5.94 18.50
N ASP A 266 -3.27 4.69 18.31
CA ASP A 266 -1.91 4.24 18.58
C ASP A 266 -0.90 4.97 17.68
N ALA A 267 0.12 5.56 18.30
CA ALA A 267 1.19 6.28 17.62
C ALA A 267 2.37 5.38 17.25
N CYS A 268 2.51 4.22 17.88
CA CYS A 268 3.71 3.39 17.77
C CYS A 268 3.70 2.52 16.51
N PHE A 269 2.53 2.01 16.11
CA PHE A 269 2.42 1.15 14.94
C PHE A 269 2.36 2.02 13.69
N HIS A 270 3.10 1.68 12.65
CA HIS A 270 3.13 2.43 11.40
C HIS A 270 1.99 1.96 10.50
N GLU A 271 0.83 2.60 10.60
CA GLU A 271 -0.40 2.14 9.97
C GLU A 271 -1.15 3.30 9.30
N TYR A 272 -1.61 3.05 8.07
CA TYR A 272 -2.56 3.91 7.40
C TYR A 272 -3.73 3.08 6.86
N ALA A 273 -4.93 3.62 6.99
CA ALA A 273 -6.13 3.02 6.41
C ALA A 273 -6.98 4.10 5.78
N TRP A 274 -7.61 3.76 4.67
CA TRP A 274 -8.42 4.68 3.88
C TRP A 274 -9.75 4.06 3.47
N LYS A 275 -10.73 4.93 3.25
CA LYS A 275 -11.97 4.62 2.53
C LYS A 275 -11.95 5.33 1.18
N ALA A 276 -11.77 4.60 0.09
CA ALA A 276 -11.93 5.16 -1.25
C ALA A 276 -13.42 5.32 -1.59
N PRO A 277 -13.81 6.42 -2.27
CA PRO A 277 -15.22 6.79 -2.45
C PRO A 277 -15.90 6.11 -3.64
N GLY A 278 -15.16 5.31 -4.42
CA GLY A 278 -15.60 4.88 -5.74
C GLY A 278 -15.67 6.01 -6.75
N ASN A 279 -15.78 5.67 -8.04
CA ASN A 279 -16.02 6.65 -9.09
C ASN A 279 -17.46 7.21 -9.03
N ASP A 280 -18.34 6.57 -8.26
CA ASP A 280 -19.70 7.03 -7.95
C ASP A 280 -19.74 8.01 -6.77
N GLY A 281 -18.64 8.16 -6.03
CA GLY A 281 -18.54 9.04 -4.87
C GLY A 281 -19.24 8.53 -3.61
N THR A 282 -19.82 7.33 -3.67
CA THR A 282 -20.62 6.72 -2.58
C THR A 282 -20.17 5.33 -2.18
N SER A 283 -19.26 4.70 -2.94
CA SER A 283 -18.71 3.40 -2.57
C SER A 283 -17.88 3.50 -1.28
N GLU A 284 -17.80 2.39 -0.56
CA GLU A 284 -16.97 2.25 0.62
C GLU A 284 -15.93 1.16 0.38
N ILE A 285 -14.75 1.56 -0.09
CA ILE A 285 -13.67 0.62 -0.41
C ILE A 285 -12.57 0.78 0.63
N PHE A 286 -12.38 -0.25 1.45
CA PHE A 286 -11.48 -0.24 2.60
C PHE A 286 -10.15 -0.91 2.26
N VAL A 287 -9.07 -0.12 2.36
CA VAL A 287 -7.70 -0.51 2.02
C VAL A 287 -6.73 0.16 2.98
N GLY A 288 -5.53 -0.37 3.12
CA GLY A 288 -4.52 0.21 3.99
C GLY A 288 -3.13 -0.32 3.77
N ILE A 289 -2.19 0.24 4.53
CA ILE A 289 -0.83 -0.24 4.64
C ILE A 289 -0.42 -0.34 6.10
N HIS A 290 0.41 -1.32 6.39
CA HIS A 290 1.17 -1.41 7.63
C HIS A 290 2.66 -1.43 7.27
N GLY A 291 3.40 -0.42 7.69
CA GLY A 291 4.83 -0.36 7.48
C GLY A 291 5.58 -1.00 8.64
N PHE A 292 6.71 -1.63 8.36
CA PHE A 292 7.50 -2.32 9.36
C PHE A 292 8.98 -2.31 9.01
N GLU A 293 9.85 -2.39 10.00
CA GLU A 293 11.30 -2.36 9.78
C GLU A 293 12.05 -3.36 10.64
N ARG A 294 13.20 -3.79 10.11
CA ARG A 294 14.27 -4.43 10.88
C ARG A 294 15.62 -3.87 10.47
N GLN A 295 16.33 -3.35 11.47
CA GLN A 295 17.64 -2.72 11.26
C GLN A 295 18.75 -3.76 11.08
N ASP A 296 18.73 -4.85 11.85
CA ASP A 296 19.70 -5.95 11.76
C ASP A 296 19.51 -6.77 10.48
N ALA A 297 18.26 -6.92 10.05
CA ALA A 297 17.88 -7.60 8.81
C ALA A 297 17.77 -6.65 7.60
N ASP A 298 18.00 -5.35 7.73
CA ASP A 298 18.04 -4.34 6.65
C ASP A 298 16.83 -4.36 5.70
N TYR A 299 15.62 -4.30 6.24
CA TYR A 299 14.40 -4.16 5.45
C TYR A 299 13.42 -3.16 6.11
N TYR A 300 12.60 -2.51 5.29
CA TYR A 300 11.81 -1.33 5.68
C TYR A 300 10.50 -1.25 4.88
N ASP A 301 9.70 -2.30 4.94
CA ASP A 301 8.72 -2.58 3.91
C ASP A 301 7.31 -2.15 4.32
N TRP A 302 6.40 -2.17 3.35
CA TRP A 302 4.97 -2.07 3.62
C TRP A 302 4.29 -3.40 3.35
N GLU A 303 3.40 -3.78 4.25
CA GLU A 303 2.34 -4.74 3.99
C GLU A 303 1.10 -4.00 3.49
N ILE A 304 0.61 -4.39 2.32
CA ILE A 304 -0.62 -3.90 1.72
C ILE A 304 -1.80 -4.72 2.25
N ALA A 305 -2.90 -4.04 2.57
CA ALA A 305 -4.09 -4.70 3.09
C ALA A 305 -5.39 -4.23 2.44
N GLY A 306 -6.36 -5.15 2.44
CA GLY A 306 -7.75 -4.92 2.05
C GLY A 306 -8.71 -5.41 3.14
N MET A 307 -9.89 -4.79 3.23
CA MET A 307 -10.88 -5.08 4.28
C MET A 307 -12.30 -5.04 3.69
N ASP A 308 -13.20 -5.78 4.31
CA ASP A 308 -14.64 -5.77 4.00
C ASP A 308 -15.39 -4.67 4.78
N GLY A 309 -14.80 -4.19 5.86
CA GLY A 309 -15.38 -3.12 6.67
C GLY A 309 -14.38 -2.55 7.67
N TRP A 310 -14.74 -1.40 8.25
CA TRP A 310 -13.89 -0.68 9.20
C TRP A 310 -14.55 -0.50 10.57
N LEU A 311 -13.81 -0.82 11.62
CA LEU A 311 -14.15 -0.54 13.01
C LEU A 311 -12.98 0.20 13.67
N ALA A 312 -13.18 1.47 14.01
CA ALA A 312 -12.14 2.35 14.53
C ALA A 312 -11.48 1.84 15.83
N GLY A 313 -12.24 1.12 16.66
CA GLY A 313 -11.75 0.53 17.92
C GLY A 313 -10.97 -0.78 17.76
N SER A 314 -11.01 -1.43 16.59
CA SER A 314 -10.26 -2.66 16.32
C SER A 314 -8.83 -2.35 15.88
N THR A 315 -7.90 -3.28 16.08
CA THR A 315 -6.56 -3.17 15.47
C THR A 315 -6.65 -3.36 13.95
N PHE A 316 -5.59 -2.99 13.23
CA PHE A 316 -5.56 -3.10 11.76
C PHE A 316 -5.76 -4.55 11.28
N TYR A 317 -5.12 -5.50 11.95
CA TYR A 317 -5.24 -6.94 11.66
C TYR A 317 -6.55 -7.57 12.13
N GLN A 318 -7.37 -6.88 12.94
CA GLN A 318 -8.67 -7.33 13.42
C GLN A 318 -9.85 -6.71 12.66
N GLN A 319 -9.57 -5.98 11.57
CA GLN A 319 -10.62 -5.44 10.72
C GLN A 319 -11.40 -6.58 10.05
N VAL A 320 -12.67 -6.32 9.75
CA VAL A 320 -13.55 -7.33 9.15
C VAL A 320 -13.06 -7.66 7.75
N GLY A 321 -12.90 -8.95 7.44
CA GLY A 321 -12.44 -9.41 6.13
C GLY A 321 -11.00 -9.00 5.81
N PHE A 322 -10.16 -8.75 6.83
CA PHE A 322 -8.76 -8.39 6.64
C PHE A 322 -8.03 -9.38 5.74
N GLN A 323 -7.32 -8.85 4.76
CA GLN A 323 -6.40 -9.57 3.89
C GLN A 323 -5.09 -8.79 3.80
N GLY A 324 -3.96 -9.46 4.02
CA GLY A 324 -2.60 -8.86 4.06
C GLY A 324 -1.54 -9.74 3.39
N ASN A 325 -0.30 -9.76 3.89
CA ASN A 325 0.88 -10.49 3.37
C ASN A 325 1.23 -10.25 1.90
N LEU A 326 0.90 -9.07 1.39
CA LEU A 326 1.39 -8.56 0.12
C LEU A 326 2.34 -7.43 0.45
N TYR A 327 3.58 -7.53 0.03
CA TYR A 327 4.62 -6.62 0.47
C TYR A 327 5.08 -5.73 -0.66
N LEU A 328 5.39 -4.50 -0.32
CA LEU A 328 6.15 -3.56 -1.15
C LEU A 328 7.51 -3.38 -0.45
N PRO A 329 8.56 -4.08 -0.92
CA PRO A 329 9.89 -3.94 -0.36
C PRO A 329 10.41 -2.52 -0.57
N LEU A 330 10.99 -1.90 0.47
CA LEU A 330 11.52 -0.54 0.37
C LEU A 330 12.86 -0.45 1.12
N TRP A 331 13.35 0.77 1.32
CA TRP A 331 14.59 1.01 2.07
C TRP A 331 14.54 2.31 2.88
N ASN A 332 15.48 2.46 3.79
CA ASN A 332 15.66 3.67 4.59
C ASN A 332 16.60 4.68 3.90
N ALA A 333 16.27 5.03 2.66
CA ALA A 333 16.98 5.99 1.83
C ALA A 333 16.01 6.66 0.85
N ALA A 334 16.50 7.60 0.03
CA ALA A 334 15.64 8.32 -0.90
C ALA A 334 14.94 7.38 -1.90
N ILE A 335 13.63 7.57 -2.12
CA ILE A 335 12.80 6.71 -2.98
C ILE A 335 12.08 7.59 -4.02
N PRO A 336 12.52 7.58 -5.29
CA PRO A 336 11.71 8.10 -6.40
C PRO A 336 10.41 7.30 -6.52
N TYR A 337 9.29 8.00 -6.74
CA TYR A 337 7.97 7.37 -6.76
C TYR A 337 7.03 7.95 -7.82
N TRP A 338 6.02 7.14 -8.14
CA TRP A 338 4.82 7.52 -8.90
C TRP A 338 3.60 7.03 -8.13
N PHE A 339 2.68 7.94 -7.82
CA PHE A 339 1.37 7.58 -7.28
C PHE A 339 0.31 7.87 -8.32
N VAL A 340 -0.60 6.92 -8.51
CA VAL A 340 -1.76 7.04 -9.39
C VAL A 340 -3.00 6.69 -8.57
N CYS A 341 -4.07 7.47 -8.68
CA CYS A 341 -5.35 7.09 -8.08
C CYS A 341 -6.58 7.62 -8.82
N ASP A 342 -7.66 6.86 -8.71
CA ASP A 342 -9.01 7.28 -9.03
C ASP A 342 -9.93 7.05 -7.80
N GLY A 343 -11.25 7.08 -7.97
CA GLY A 343 -12.17 6.82 -6.88
C GLY A 343 -12.16 5.36 -6.41
N ARG A 344 -11.70 4.41 -7.24
CA ARG A 344 -11.80 2.96 -7.03
C ARG A 344 -10.48 2.28 -6.67
N ARG A 345 -9.33 2.87 -7.03
CA ARG A 345 -8.01 2.26 -6.82
C ARG A 345 -6.89 3.27 -6.63
N ALA A 346 -5.81 2.80 -6.02
CA ALA A 346 -4.52 3.46 -5.98
C ALA A 346 -3.42 2.49 -6.43
N VAL A 347 -2.42 3.03 -7.12
CA VAL A 347 -1.20 2.33 -7.55
C VAL A 347 -0.01 3.12 -7.04
N VAL A 348 0.95 2.41 -6.48
CA VAL A 348 2.22 2.95 -5.98
C VAL A 348 3.34 2.29 -6.78
N ILE A 349 4.20 3.08 -7.40
CA ILE A 349 5.46 2.62 -7.98
C ILE A 349 6.59 3.27 -7.18
N ALA A 350 7.53 2.48 -6.67
CA ALA A 350 8.70 2.92 -5.93
C ALA A 350 9.97 2.39 -6.61
N LYS A 351 10.93 3.28 -6.88
CA LYS A 351 12.22 2.88 -7.44
C LYS A 351 13.24 2.67 -6.33
N ILE A 352 13.72 1.44 -6.19
CA ILE A 352 14.71 1.03 -5.19
C ILE A 352 15.98 0.61 -5.94
N SER A 353 17.06 1.37 -5.79
CA SER A 353 18.28 1.19 -6.60
C SER A 353 17.97 1.21 -8.11
N THR A 354 18.07 0.07 -8.80
CA THR A 354 17.75 -0.11 -10.22
C THR A 354 16.45 -0.86 -10.46
N GLN A 355 15.74 -1.27 -9.40
CA GLN A 355 14.53 -2.08 -9.43
C GLN A 355 13.28 -1.21 -9.20
N TYR A 356 12.14 -1.70 -9.67
CA TYR A 356 10.85 -1.02 -9.54
C TYR A 356 9.89 -1.91 -8.78
N GLU A 357 9.45 -1.40 -7.64
CA GLU A 357 8.46 -2.03 -6.80
C GLU A 357 7.09 -1.44 -7.09
N ILE A 358 6.05 -2.27 -7.14
CA ILE A 358 4.70 -1.82 -7.44
C ILE A 358 3.66 -2.46 -6.53
N ALA A 359 2.75 -1.64 -6.02
CA ALA A 359 1.58 -2.07 -5.28
C ALA A 359 0.30 -1.53 -5.91
N VAL A 360 -0.77 -2.30 -5.82
CA VAL A 360 -2.14 -1.89 -6.17
C VAL A 360 -3.10 -2.30 -5.07
N PHE A 361 -4.02 -1.40 -4.74
CA PHE A 361 -5.15 -1.72 -3.87
C PHE A 361 -6.39 -0.93 -4.30
N GLY A 362 -7.51 -1.64 -4.41
CA GLY A 362 -8.76 -1.08 -4.93
C GLY A 362 -9.66 -2.15 -5.53
N LEU A 363 -10.60 -1.75 -6.38
CA LEU A 363 -11.50 -2.67 -7.07
C LEU A 363 -10.98 -3.07 -8.44
N LEU A 364 -11.25 -4.33 -8.84
CA LEU A 364 -11.18 -4.79 -10.22
C LEU A 364 -12.17 -3.99 -11.11
N GLU A 365 -12.00 -4.05 -12.42
CA GLU A 365 -13.05 -3.77 -13.41
C GLU A 365 -13.82 -5.07 -13.70
N PRO A 366 -14.94 -5.35 -13.02
CA PRO A 366 -15.68 -6.59 -13.23
C PRO A 366 -16.45 -6.57 -14.55
N TYR A 367 -16.58 -7.73 -15.18
CA TYR A 367 -17.53 -7.96 -16.29
C TYR A 367 -18.92 -8.37 -15.80
N TYR A 368 -19.09 -8.46 -14.48
CA TYR A 368 -20.36 -8.69 -13.81
C TYR A 368 -21.02 -7.38 -13.38
N SER A 369 -22.35 -7.42 -13.24
CA SER A 369 -23.07 -6.29 -12.64
C SER A 369 -22.71 -6.13 -11.15
N PRO A 370 -22.79 -4.90 -10.59
CA PRO A 370 -22.55 -4.69 -9.16
C PRO A 370 -23.43 -5.55 -8.23
N GLY A 371 -24.62 -5.98 -8.69
CA GLY A 371 -25.48 -6.87 -7.91
C GLY A 371 -24.99 -8.33 -7.86
N GLN A 372 -24.21 -8.77 -8.84
CA GLN A 372 -23.66 -10.13 -8.91
C GLN A 372 -22.31 -10.21 -8.19
N TRP A 373 -21.46 -9.19 -8.33
CA TRP A 373 -20.19 -9.09 -7.61
C TRP A 373 -20.06 -7.72 -6.93
N PRO A 374 -20.58 -7.58 -5.71
CA PRO A 374 -20.65 -6.27 -5.06
C PRO A 374 -19.29 -5.67 -4.70
N TYR A 375 -18.30 -6.53 -4.44
CA TYR A 375 -17.02 -6.10 -3.87
C TYR A 375 -15.83 -6.87 -4.47
N PRO A 376 -15.49 -6.61 -5.75
CA PRO A 376 -14.39 -7.28 -6.45
C PRO A 376 -13.04 -6.66 -6.07
N LEU A 377 -12.68 -6.73 -4.79
CA LEU A 377 -11.45 -6.14 -4.27
C LEU A 377 -10.23 -6.88 -4.84
N VAL A 378 -9.21 -6.12 -5.25
CA VAL A 378 -7.93 -6.63 -5.74
C VAL A 378 -6.80 -5.98 -4.97
N LEU A 379 -5.82 -6.80 -4.59
CA LEU A 379 -4.61 -6.39 -3.90
C LEU A 379 -3.42 -6.98 -4.65
N GLY A 380 -2.39 -6.17 -4.86
CA GLY A 380 -1.12 -6.62 -5.42
C GLY A 380 0.05 -5.91 -4.75
N GLY A 381 1.13 -6.66 -4.52
CA GLY A 381 2.42 -6.15 -4.09
C GLY A 381 3.52 -6.66 -5.01
N SER A 382 4.77 -6.32 -4.69
CA SER A 382 5.93 -6.88 -5.38
C SER A 382 6.44 -8.16 -4.73
N MET A 383 5.97 -8.50 -3.53
CA MET A 383 6.49 -9.64 -2.79
C MET A 383 5.39 -10.34 -2.02
N SER A 384 5.47 -11.67 -1.92
CA SER A 384 4.55 -12.48 -1.13
C SER A 384 5.31 -13.59 -0.40
N HIS A 385 4.91 -13.84 0.84
CA HIS A 385 5.43 -14.94 1.64
C HIS A 385 4.24 -15.81 2.05
N GLY A 386 4.19 -17.01 1.46
CA GLY A 386 3.18 -18.03 1.69
C GLY A 386 3.18 -18.55 3.12
N GLU A 387 4.25 -19.27 3.47
CA GLU A 387 4.63 -19.48 4.86
C GLU A 387 5.36 -18.23 5.37
N PHE A 388 4.99 -17.78 6.57
CA PHE A 388 5.59 -16.60 7.18
C PHE A 388 7.11 -16.77 7.32
N SER A 389 7.89 -16.10 6.47
CA SER A 389 9.33 -15.95 6.68
C SER A 389 9.56 -15.38 8.08
N ALA A 390 10.61 -15.85 8.76
CA ALA A 390 10.90 -15.40 10.11
C ALA A 390 11.03 -13.88 10.13
N TRP A 391 10.65 -13.26 11.25
CA TRP A 391 10.59 -11.81 11.30
C TRP A 391 11.97 -11.12 11.35
N ASN A 392 13.06 -11.86 11.22
CA ASN A 392 14.41 -11.34 11.00
C ASN A 392 15.04 -11.95 9.75
N ASP A 393 14.20 -12.50 8.87
CA ASP A 393 14.62 -13.15 7.65
C ASP A 393 14.99 -12.11 6.61
N THR A 394 16.08 -12.37 5.91
CA THR A 394 16.53 -11.56 4.77
C THR A 394 15.61 -11.69 3.55
N ASP A 395 14.67 -12.63 3.59
CA ASP A 395 13.60 -12.80 2.60
C ASP A 395 12.73 -11.55 2.40
N TYR A 396 12.61 -10.67 3.39
CA TYR A 396 11.86 -9.40 3.23
C TYR A 396 12.65 -8.32 2.46
N ARG A 397 13.96 -8.49 2.25
CA ARG A 397 14.78 -7.47 1.60
C ARG A 397 14.37 -7.25 0.15
N TRP A 398 14.39 -5.99 -0.28
CA TRP A 398 14.31 -5.59 -1.69
C TRP A 398 15.37 -6.29 -2.57
N SER A 399 16.48 -6.77 -2.01
CA SER A 399 17.51 -7.49 -2.78
C SER A 399 17.23 -8.99 -2.97
N LEU A 400 16.14 -9.52 -2.41
CA LEU A 400 15.73 -10.91 -2.63
C LEU A 400 15.57 -11.17 -4.14
N SER A 401 16.15 -12.25 -4.63
CA SER A 401 16.19 -12.58 -6.06
C SER A 401 15.60 -13.96 -6.30
N ASP A 402 14.31 -14.10 -6.05
CA ASP A 402 13.55 -15.33 -6.32
C ASP A 402 12.12 -15.02 -6.77
N ASN A 403 11.39 -16.07 -7.14
CA ASN A 403 10.04 -15.96 -7.69
C ASN A 403 9.00 -15.38 -6.71
N ARG A 404 9.28 -15.31 -5.41
CA ARG A 404 8.42 -14.66 -4.41
C ARG A 404 8.54 -13.14 -4.48
N HIS A 405 9.57 -12.61 -5.13
CA HIS A 405 9.80 -11.18 -5.34
C HIS A 405 9.58 -10.78 -6.82
N ARG A 406 8.34 -10.49 -7.19
CA ARG A 406 7.92 -10.09 -8.55
C ARG A 406 6.76 -9.11 -8.50
N ILE A 407 6.66 -8.25 -9.51
CA ILE A 407 5.49 -7.38 -9.63
C ILE A 407 4.21 -8.21 -9.77
N PHE A 408 3.09 -7.74 -9.21
CA PHE A 408 1.84 -8.51 -9.14
C PHE A 408 1.30 -8.99 -10.49
N THR A 409 1.63 -8.33 -11.60
CA THR A 409 1.23 -8.77 -12.95
C THR A 409 1.96 -10.04 -13.41
N HIS A 410 3.10 -10.36 -12.79
CA HIS A 410 3.96 -11.50 -13.06
C HIS A 410 4.03 -12.45 -11.85
N ALA A 411 2.96 -12.46 -11.05
CA ALA A 411 2.91 -13.19 -9.80
C ALA A 411 3.29 -14.67 -9.98
N ASP A 412 4.12 -15.19 -9.07
CA ASP A 412 4.60 -16.57 -9.06
C ASP A 412 4.75 -17.03 -7.61
N VAL A 413 4.51 -18.31 -7.38
CA VAL A 413 4.51 -18.94 -6.05
C VAL A 413 5.88 -19.46 -5.62
N GLY A 414 6.89 -19.38 -6.47
CA GLY A 414 8.27 -19.76 -6.15
C GLY A 414 8.47 -21.20 -5.66
N GLY A 415 7.60 -22.11 -6.10
CA GLY A 415 7.66 -23.53 -5.73
C GLY A 415 6.90 -23.90 -4.45
N ALA A 416 6.04 -23.02 -3.91
CA ALA A 416 5.16 -23.35 -2.80
C ALA A 416 4.37 -24.65 -3.08
N PRO A 417 4.28 -25.58 -2.10
CA PRO A 417 3.63 -26.87 -2.30
C PRO A 417 2.19 -26.72 -2.76
N VAL A 418 1.83 -27.31 -3.91
CA VAL A 418 0.43 -27.49 -4.27
C VAL A 418 -0.07 -28.69 -3.48
N GLY A 419 -0.85 -28.46 -2.42
CA GLY A 419 -1.69 -29.53 -1.87
C GLY A 419 -2.64 -30.07 -2.96
N THR A 420 -3.35 -31.16 -2.73
CA THR A 420 -4.34 -31.70 -3.70
C THR A 420 -5.60 -30.82 -3.86
N GLY A 421 -5.46 -29.49 -3.88
CA GLY A 421 -6.53 -28.48 -3.86
C GLY A 421 -6.09 -27.13 -4.43
N GLU A 422 -6.95 -26.13 -4.23
CA GLU A 422 -6.70 -24.75 -4.65
C GLU A 422 -5.49 -24.15 -3.91
N ARG A 423 -4.75 -23.25 -4.58
CA ARG A 423 -3.59 -22.58 -3.98
C ARG A 423 -4.00 -21.69 -2.83
N ASP A 424 -3.14 -21.60 -1.83
CA ASP A 424 -3.35 -20.67 -0.74
C ASP A 424 -3.21 -19.23 -1.26
N PRO A 425 -4.21 -18.35 -1.02
CA PRO A 425 -4.09 -16.92 -1.30
C PRO A 425 -2.78 -16.31 -0.83
N TRP A 426 -2.18 -16.81 0.27
CA TRP A 426 -0.96 -16.24 0.84
C TRP A 426 0.29 -16.35 -0.04
N ASP A 427 0.29 -17.25 -1.03
CA ASP A 427 1.49 -17.60 -1.81
C ASP A 427 1.81 -16.67 -2.98
N THR A 428 0.88 -15.80 -3.39
CA THR A 428 1.04 -14.97 -4.61
C THR A 428 1.03 -13.48 -4.34
N GLN A 429 1.69 -12.75 -5.24
CA GLN A 429 1.81 -11.28 -5.24
C GLN A 429 0.55 -10.58 -5.77
N LEU A 430 -0.43 -11.33 -6.30
CA LEU A 430 -1.74 -10.82 -6.72
C LEU A 430 -2.86 -11.64 -6.09
N ARG A 431 -3.88 -10.96 -5.57
CA ARG A 431 -5.05 -11.59 -4.95
C ARG A 431 -6.33 -10.85 -5.30
N VAL A 432 -7.40 -11.62 -5.49
CA VAL A 432 -8.73 -11.09 -5.79
C VAL A 432 -9.77 -11.70 -4.86
N ARG A 433 -10.70 -10.87 -4.38
CA ARG A 433 -11.83 -11.29 -3.57
C ARG A 433 -12.96 -11.80 -4.45
N ASN A 434 -13.21 -13.10 -4.41
CA ASN A 434 -14.17 -13.84 -5.23
C ASN A 434 -15.65 -13.52 -4.89
N LEU A 435 -16.57 -14.02 -5.72
CA LEU A 435 -18.02 -13.84 -5.59
C LEU A 435 -18.60 -14.36 -4.27
N ASP A 436 -18.00 -15.42 -3.71
CA ASP A 436 -18.34 -16.01 -2.42
C ASP A 436 -17.75 -15.25 -1.22
N GLY A 437 -16.96 -14.20 -1.48
CA GLY A 437 -16.24 -13.43 -0.48
C GLY A 437 -14.91 -14.05 -0.03
N GLY A 438 -14.56 -15.23 -0.54
CA GLY A 438 -13.23 -15.82 -0.33
C GLY A 438 -12.15 -15.09 -1.13
N TRP A 439 -10.91 -15.20 -0.70
CA TRP A 439 -9.76 -14.68 -1.44
C TRP A 439 -9.18 -15.77 -2.34
N LYS A 440 -8.71 -15.37 -3.53
CA LYS A 440 -8.07 -16.26 -4.50
C LYS A 440 -6.68 -15.74 -4.85
N ALA A 441 -5.67 -16.61 -4.76
CA ALA A 441 -4.34 -16.37 -5.30
C ALA A 441 -4.40 -16.34 -6.83
N VAL A 442 -3.73 -15.40 -7.48
CA VAL A 442 -3.69 -15.32 -8.95
C VAL A 442 -2.24 -15.35 -9.44
N GLU A 443 -1.98 -16.17 -10.46
CA GLU A 443 -0.62 -16.42 -10.95
C GLU A 443 -0.42 -15.97 -12.40
N GLY A 444 0.68 -15.27 -12.64
CA GLY A 444 1.17 -14.92 -13.96
C GLY A 444 2.05 -15.99 -14.59
N SER A 445 2.84 -16.72 -13.79
CA SER A 445 3.71 -17.81 -14.25
C SER A 445 3.77 -18.96 -13.25
N LEU A 446 4.27 -20.11 -13.71
CA LEU A 446 4.63 -21.23 -12.83
C LEU A 446 5.98 -21.80 -13.27
N ALA A 447 6.95 -21.87 -12.36
CA ALA A 447 8.26 -22.47 -12.60
C ALA A 447 8.90 -22.00 -13.92
N ASP A 448 8.69 -20.72 -14.24
CA ASP A 448 9.26 -20.05 -15.42
C ASP A 448 8.83 -20.63 -16.77
N ALA A 449 7.68 -21.31 -16.83
CA ALA A 449 7.16 -21.90 -18.05
C ALA A 449 5.84 -21.27 -18.52
N ILE A 450 5.82 -20.82 -19.78
CA ILE A 450 4.61 -20.45 -20.52
C ILE A 450 3.89 -21.74 -20.92
N THR A 451 3.00 -22.25 -20.06
CA THR A 451 2.19 -23.44 -20.38
C THR A 451 0.83 -23.03 -20.93
N SER A 452 0.50 -23.48 -22.15
CA SER A 452 -0.71 -23.11 -22.89
C SER A 452 -2.04 -23.67 -22.36
N THR A 453 -2.01 -24.48 -21.30
CA THR A 453 -3.21 -25.09 -20.72
C THR A 453 -3.34 -24.75 -19.24
N PRO A 454 -4.41 -24.03 -18.84
CA PRO A 454 -4.80 -23.94 -17.44
C PRO A 454 -4.94 -25.36 -16.87
N GLN A 455 -4.21 -25.69 -15.80
CA GLN A 455 -4.51 -26.92 -15.06
C GLN A 455 -5.56 -26.63 -14.00
N ILE A 456 -6.32 -27.67 -13.66
CA ILE A 456 -7.52 -27.67 -12.83
C ILE A 456 -7.39 -27.09 -11.40
N TYR A 457 -6.29 -26.46 -10.99
CA TYR A 457 -6.07 -25.91 -9.64
C TYR A 457 -5.64 -24.43 -9.62
N TYR A 458 -5.63 -23.72 -10.75
CA TYR A 458 -4.97 -22.41 -10.86
C TYR A 458 -5.90 -21.27 -11.28
N HIS A 459 -5.78 -20.11 -10.62
CA HIS A 459 -6.26 -18.84 -11.17
C HIS A 459 -5.12 -18.13 -11.88
N ILE A 460 -5.41 -17.54 -13.03
CA ILE A 460 -4.39 -17.16 -13.99
C ILE A 460 -4.53 -15.68 -14.36
N ILE A 461 -3.39 -15.04 -14.59
CA ILE A 461 -3.30 -13.75 -15.27
C ILE A 461 -3.17 -14.01 -16.78
N TRP A 462 -4.06 -13.40 -17.56
CA TRP A 462 -3.94 -13.38 -19.01
C TRP A 462 -3.47 -11.99 -19.46
N PRO A 463 -2.59 -11.88 -20.48
CA PRO A 463 -2.04 -12.96 -21.32
C PRO A 463 -0.70 -13.57 -20.87
N THR A 464 -0.21 -13.36 -19.64
CA THR A 464 1.15 -13.83 -19.24
C THR A 464 1.41 -15.31 -19.54
N ARG A 465 0.42 -16.20 -19.36
CA ARG A 465 0.56 -17.65 -19.69
C ARG A 465 0.48 -18.00 -21.18
N CYS A 466 0.15 -17.04 -22.05
CA CYS A 466 0.19 -17.18 -23.50
C CYS A 466 1.43 -16.50 -24.13
N GLY A 467 2.24 -15.79 -23.33
CA GLY A 467 3.51 -15.18 -23.68
C GLY A 467 3.41 -13.85 -24.43
N LEU A 468 4.38 -12.95 -24.18
CA LEU A 468 4.60 -11.70 -24.93
C LEU A 468 6.02 -11.62 -25.51
N SER A 469 6.82 -12.66 -25.33
CA SER A 469 8.26 -12.72 -25.65
C SER A 469 8.56 -12.66 -27.15
N GLU A 470 7.59 -12.97 -28.01
CA GLU A 470 7.72 -12.95 -29.47
C GLU A 470 6.99 -11.75 -30.12
N LEU A 471 6.41 -10.84 -29.33
CA LEU A 471 5.64 -9.71 -29.86
C LEU A 471 6.52 -8.51 -30.19
N ASP A 472 6.71 -8.23 -31.47
CA ASP A 472 7.40 -7.02 -31.95
C ASP A 472 6.54 -5.76 -31.80
N PRO A 473 7.18 -4.58 -31.68
CA PRO A 473 6.48 -3.31 -31.87
C PRO A 473 5.74 -3.31 -33.21
N GLY A 474 4.51 -2.83 -33.20
CA GLY A 474 3.72 -2.63 -34.40
C GLY A 474 4.33 -1.59 -35.35
N PRO A 475 3.80 -1.49 -36.58
CA PRO A 475 4.29 -0.55 -37.58
C PRO A 475 4.38 0.89 -37.04
N GLY A 476 5.54 1.52 -37.17
CA GLY A 476 5.78 2.87 -36.65
C GLY A 476 6.16 2.92 -35.16
N ALA A 477 6.67 1.81 -34.60
CA ALA A 477 7.03 1.69 -33.17
C ALA A 477 5.84 1.90 -32.23
N THR A 478 4.66 1.43 -32.66
CA THR A 478 3.47 1.43 -31.82
C THR A 478 3.47 0.20 -30.92
N TYR A 479 3.23 0.38 -29.63
CA TYR A 479 3.18 -0.72 -28.69
C TYR A 479 1.74 -1.04 -28.31
N ASP A 480 1.38 -2.32 -28.38
CA ASP A 480 0.06 -2.80 -27.99
C ASP A 480 0.01 -3.00 -26.47
N LEU A 481 -0.97 -2.34 -25.83
CA LEU A 481 -1.27 -2.53 -24.42
C LEU A 481 -2.31 -3.65 -24.28
N TRP A 482 -1.89 -4.76 -23.66
CA TRP A 482 -2.75 -5.91 -23.43
C TRP A 482 -3.43 -5.80 -22.07
N PRO A 483 -4.76 -5.97 -21.97
CA PRO A 483 -5.44 -5.91 -20.69
C PRO A 483 -4.97 -7.03 -19.77
N VAL A 484 -4.74 -6.72 -18.49
CA VAL A 484 -4.45 -7.74 -17.47
C VAL A 484 -5.77 -8.33 -17.00
N MET A 485 -6.17 -9.43 -17.61
CA MET A 485 -7.41 -10.12 -17.26
C MET A 485 -7.15 -11.18 -16.20
N VAL A 486 -7.99 -11.20 -15.18
CA VAL A 486 -7.97 -12.27 -14.17
C VAL A 486 -8.86 -13.39 -14.68
N MET A 487 -8.40 -14.63 -14.59
CA MET A 487 -9.19 -15.82 -14.89
C MET A 487 -9.31 -16.66 -13.63
N LEU A 488 -10.53 -16.81 -13.12
CA LEU A 488 -10.83 -17.60 -11.93
C LEU A 488 -11.51 -18.92 -12.35
N GLY A 489 -11.00 -20.06 -11.90
CA GLY A 489 -11.68 -21.35 -12.03
C GLY A 489 -11.68 -22.08 -10.69
N ASP A 490 -12.72 -22.87 -10.43
CA ASP A 490 -12.75 -23.78 -9.28
C ASP A 490 -12.09 -25.12 -9.65
N VAL A 491 -11.59 -25.83 -8.64
CA VAL A 491 -10.94 -27.12 -8.84
C VAL A 491 -11.85 -28.13 -9.55
N GLY A 492 -11.48 -28.53 -10.76
CA GLY A 492 -12.24 -29.48 -11.59
C GLY A 492 -13.46 -28.89 -12.33
N ASN A 493 -13.65 -27.57 -12.31
CA ASN A 493 -14.69 -26.85 -13.06
C ASN A 493 -14.11 -25.93 -14.15
N GLY A 494 -14.99 -25.28 -14.92
CA GLY A 494 -14.59 -24.31 -15.95
C GLY A 494 -14.05 -23.00 -15.37
N TYR A 495 -13.28 -22.27 -16.19
CA TYR A 495 -12.76 -20.94 -15.88
C TYR A 495 -13.71 -19.86 -16.36
N ASN A 496 -13.88 -18.83 -15.54
CA ASN A 496 -14.50 -17.57 -15.95
C ASN A 496 -13.44 -16.47 -15.93
N THR A 497 -13.59 -15.49 -16.81
CA THR A 497 -12.81 -14.24 -16.78
C THR A 497 -13.66 -13.18 -16.13
N PRO A 498 -13.60 -12.97 -14.81
CA PRO A 498 -14.59 -12.16 -14.14
C PRO A 498 -14.31 -10.64 -14.23
N GLY A 499 -13.12 -10.24 -14.73
CA GLY A 499 -12.77 -8.85 -14.96
C GLY A 499 -11.29 -8.64 -15.26
N GLN A 500 -10.85 -7.39 -15.24
CA GLN A 500 -9.48 -6.96 -15.53
C GLN A 500 -8.95 -5.93 -14.52
N LEU A 501 -7.63 -5.79 -14.43
CA LEU A 501 -7.01 -4.78 -13.58
C LEU A 501 -7.21 -3.37 -14.17
N PRO A 502 -7.81 -2.42 -13.43
CA PRO A 502 -7.99 -1.05 -13.92
C PRO A 502 -6.66 -0.34 -14.14
N GLY A 503 -6.49 0.21 -15.34
CA GLY A 503 -5.34 1.07 -15.68
C GLY A 503 -3.98 0.37 -15.60
N ILE A 504 -3.95 -0.96 -15.69
CA ILE A 504 -2.75 -1.78 -15.81
C ILE A 504 -2.84 -2.60 -17.09
N ALA A 505 -1.76 -2.62 -17.85
CA ALA A 505 -1.64 -3.44 -19.05
C ALA A 505 -0.31 -4.20 -19.04
N LEU A 506 -0.27 -5.35 -19.71
CA LEU A 506 1.00 -5.94 -20.11
C LEU A 506 1.46 -5.36 -21.44
N ILE A 507 2.76 -5.39 -21.65
CA ILE A 507 3.42 -4.86 -22.84
C ILE A 507 4.70 -5.64 -23.10
N THR A 508 5.12 -5.75 -24.36
CA THR A 508 6.44 -6.27 -24.70
C THR A 508 7.54 -5.30 -24.27
N GLY A 509 8.62 -5.80 -23.68
CA GLY A 509 9.84 -5.05 -23.33
C GLY A 509 10.76 -4.74 -24.52
N GLN A 510 10.41 -5.17 -25.74
CA GLN A 510 11.25 -4.99 -26.92
C GLN A 510 11.52 -3.50 -27.21
N ASP A 511 12.79 -3.12 -27.18
CA ASP A 511 13.25 -1.73 -27.38
C ASP A 511 12.65 -0.71 -26.39
N LEU A 512 12.18 -1.20 -25.22
CA LEU A 512 11.70 -0.36 -24.12
C LEU A 512 12.70 -0.32 -22.98
N SER A 513 12.66 0.78 -22.24
CA SER A 513 13.35 0.93 -20.96
C SER A 513 12.35 1.35 -19.89
N ALA A 514 12.68 1.12 -18.63
CA ALA A 514 11.86 1.56 -17.51
C ALA A 514 11.60 3.07 -17.56
N GLU A 515 10.44 3.50 -17.07
CA GLU A 515 9.97 4.90 -17.07
C GLU A 515 9.64 5.48 -18.45
N THR A 516 9.79 4.73 -19.54
CA THR A 516 9.35 5.16 -20.87
C THR A 516 7.86 5.51 -20.83
N LEU A 517 7.47 6.62 -21.46
CA LEU A 517 6.07 7.03 -21.58
C LEU A 517 5.52 6.65 -22.95
N ILE A 518 4.42 5.90 -22.97
CA ILE A 518 3.69 5.56 -24.19
C ILE A 518 2.34 6.28 -24.18
N ARG A 519 2.08 7.01 -25.27
CA ARG A 519 0.81 7.71 -25.45
C ARG A 519 -0.23 6.78 -26.07
N GLN A 520 -1.37 6.59 -25.41
CA GLN A 520 -2.53 5.95 -26.02
C GLN A 520 -3.77 6.81 -25.82
N GLY A 521 -4.32 7.31 -26.93
CA GLY A 521 -5.39 8.30 -26.91
C GLY A 521 -4.95 9.58 -26.19
N ALA A 522 -5.73 9.99 -25.18
CA ALA A 522 -5.47 11.20 -24.41
C ALA A 522 -4.67 10.97 -23.11
N VAL A 523 -4.13 9.77 -22.88
CA VAL A 523 -3.45 9.42 -21.63
C VAL A 523 -2.06 8.83 -21.90
N ASP A 524 -1.12 9.13 -20.99
CA ASP A 524 0.23 8.56 -20.98
C ASP A 524 0.27 7.32 -20.09
N TRP A 525 1.05 6.32 -20.49
CA TRP A 525 1.30 5.10 -19.73
C TRP A 525 2.79 5.00 -19.43
N ILE A 526 3.13 4.75 -18.17
CA ILE A 526 4.52 4.54 -17.75
C ILE A 526 4.86 3.06 -17.80
N ILE A 527 6.02 2.74 -18.38
CA ILE A 527 6.53 1.37 -18.49
C ILE A 527 7.32 1.00 -17.24
N VAL A 528 6.97 -0.13 -16.64
CA VAL A 528 7.55 -0.65 -15.40
C VAL A 528 8.00 -2.10 -15.64
N PRO A 529 9.32 -2.39 -15.54
CA PRO A 529 9.82 -3.76 -15.62
C PRO A 529 9.43 -4.55 -14.37
N ASN A 530 9.50 -5.87 -14.48
CA ASN A 530 9.52 -6.76 -13.33
C ASN A 530 10.77 -6.50 -12.46
N VAL A 531 10.80 -7.05 -11.25
CA VAL A 531 11.78 -6.67 -10.23
C VAL A 531 13.19 -7.17 -10.55
N PHE A 532 13.43 -8.49 -10.47
CA PHE A 532 14.75 -9.07 -10.74
C PHE A 532 14.88 -9.67 -12.14
N ARG A 533 13.84 -9.56 -12.99
CA ARG A 533 13.85 -10.00 -14.39
C ARG A 533 13.43 -8.87 -15.32
N ASN A 534 13.95 -8.91 -16.53
CA ASN A 534 13.74 -7.87 -17.53
C ASN A 534 13.77 -8.46 -18.95
N ASP A 535 13.34 -9.72 -19.09
CA ASP A 535 13.13 -10.30 -20.40
C ASP A 535 11.96 -9.60 -21.10
N ARG A 536 11.77 -9.92 -22.37
CA ARG A 536 10.81 -9.22 -23.24
C ARG A 536 9.36 -9.33 -22.78
N ASP A 537 9.02 -10.32 -21.97
CA ASP A 537 7.69 -10.50 -21.38
C ASP A 537 7.57 -9.99 -19.95
N ASP A 538 8.64 -9.49 -19.33
CA ASP A 538 8.68 -9.02 -17.93
C ASP A 538 8.31 -7.53 -17.77
N PHE A 539 7.35 -7.02 -18.52
CA PHE A 539 6.99 -5.60 -18.50
C PHE A 539 5.48 -5.38 -18.34
N CYS A 540 5.14 -4.37 -17.55
CA CYS A 540 3.79 -3.83 -17.49
C CYS A 540 3.79 -2.33 -17.75
N ALA A 541 2.61 -1.81 -18.06
CA ALA A 541 2.35 -0.40 -18.24
C ALA A 541 1.28 0.05 -17.25
N VAL A 542 1.49 1.20 -16.61
CA VAL A 542 0.54 1.82 -15.68
C VAL A 542 0.00 3.11 -16.29
N ARG A 543 -1.32 3.22 -16.36
CA ARG A 543 -2.00 4.41 -16.89
C ARG A 543 -1.86 5.58 -15.92
N LEU A 544 -1.40 6.74 -16.40
CA LEU A 544 -1.19 7.95 -15.60
C LEU A 544 -2.43 8.86 -15.63
N ASP A 545 -3.53 8.39 -15.02
CA ASP A 545 -4.81 9.10 -14.95
C ASP A 545 -5.67 8.79 -13.73
#